data_AF-A0AA36I356-F1
#
_entry.id   AF-A0AA36I356-F1
#
_cell.length_a   1.000
_cell.length_b   1.000
_cell.length_c   1.000
_cell.angle_alpha   90.00
_cell.angle_beta   90.00
_cell.angle_gamma   90.00
#
_symmetry.space_group_name_H-M   'P 1'
#
loop_
_entity.id
_entity.type
_entity.pdbx_description
1 polymer ?
#
loop_
_entity_poly.entity_id
_entity_poly.type
_entity_poly.pdbx_seq_one_letter_code
_entity_poly.pdbx_strand_id
1 'polypeptide(L)'
;VTKELLFKAAETSWSCLPSKYTARDFDHPFLAEDIGNFQAYKDAKMSKPLLGRRPWKSTCRDSLWPRTCSYWVSMHSLAARADDLSLGEDLLDAVVPIIAGGATFCGGCTRHFRALMKPVLSPPVEAGLSRVF
;
A
#
# COMPACT_ATOMS: atom_id res chain seq x y z
N VAL A 1 10.20 14.03 4.18
CA VAL A 1 10.62 12.67 3.76
C VAL A 1 11.62 12.82 2.62
N THR A 2 12.81 12.24 2.70
CA THR A 2 13.84 12.34 1.63
C THR A 2 13.60 11.31 0.53
N LYS A 3 14.16 11.53 -0.67
CA LYS A 3 14.04 10.59 -1.80
C LYS A 3 14.67 9.23 -1.44
N GLU A 4 15.81 9.29 -0.76
CA GLU A 4 16.56 8.13 -0.28
C GLU A 4 15.74 7.28 0.70
N LEU A 5 14.99 7.93 1.60
CA LEU A 5 14.13 7.24 2.56
C LEU A 5 12.96 6.52 1.85
N LEU A 6 12.35 7.17 0.85
CA LEU A 6 11.27 6.57 0.06
C LEU A 6 11.75 5.33 -0.70
N PHE A 7 12.91 5.45 -1.35
CA PHE A 7 13.49 4.35 -2.11
C PHE A 7 13.88 3.18 -1.19
N LYS A 8 14.56 3.45 -0.08
CA LYS A 8 14.94 2.42 0.89
C LYS A 8 13.71 1.70 1.47
N ALA A 9 12.64 2.43 1.75
CA ALA A 9 11.38 1.83 2.22
C ALA A 9 10.75 0.91 1.16
N ALA A 10 10.77 1.34 -0.11
CA ALA A 10 10.28 0.52 -1.22
C ALA A 10 11.10 -0.78 -1.38
N GLU A 11 12.43 -0.69 -1.40
CA GLU A 11 13.30 -1.88 -1.47
C GLU A 11 13.11 -2.81 -0.27
N THR A 12 13.03 -2.24 0.94
CA THR A 12 12.80 -3.02 2.16
C THR A 12 11.48 -3.79 2.04
N SER A 13 10.41 -3.15 1.56
CA SER A 13 9.10 -3.79 1.39
C SER A 13 9.15 -5.03 0.47
N TRP A 14 9.95 -5.00 -0.60
CA TRP A 14 10.12 -6.14 -1.50
C TRP A 14 10.92 -7.28 -0.87
N SER A 15 11.98 -6.94 -0.12
CA SER A 15 12.82 -7.93 0.57
C SER A 15 12.08 -8.66 1.69
N CYS A 16 11.07 -8.04 2.30
CA CYS A 16 10.21 -8.66 3.31
C CYS A 16 9.24 -9.71 2.75
N LEU A 17 9.03 -9.76 1.43
CA LEU A 17 8.17 -10.78 0.82
C LEU A 17 8.83 -12.16 0.90
N PRO A 18 8.08 -13.27 1.07
CA PRO A 18 8.65 -14.61 1.25
C PRO A 18 9.63 -15.05 0.15
N SER A 19 9.42 -14.55 -1.07
CA SER A 19 10.30 -14.84 -2.21
C SER A 19 11.49 -13.89 -2.35
N LYS A 20 11.65 -12.90 -1.45
CA LYS A 20 12.73 -11.89 -1.47
C LYS A 20 12.88 -11.23 -2.83
N TYR A 21 11.82 -10.54 -3.26
CA TYR A 21 11.80 -9.86 -4.55
C TYR A 21 12.81 -8.71 -4.59
N THR A 22 13.29 -8.41 -5.79
CA THR A 22 14.18 -7.28 -6.11
C THR A 22 13.59 -6.50 -7.28
N ALA A 23 14.09 -5.30 -7.56
CA ALA A 23 13.66 -4.49 -8.71
C ALA A 23 13.69 -5.27 -10.04
N ARG A 24 14.63 -6.20 -10.19
CA ARG A 24 14.80 -7.03 -11.40
C ARG A 24 13.69 -8.06 -11.60
N ASP A 25 12.89 -8.32 -10.57
CA ASP A 25 11.80 -9.27 -10.65
C ASP A 25 10.51 -8.63 -11.20
N PHE A 26 10.50 -7.33 -11.51
CA PHE A 26 9.32 -6.58 -11.92
C PHE A 26 9.45 -5.97 -13.33
N ASP A 27 8.32 -5.79 -14.03
CA ASP A 27 8.26 -5.17 -15.37
C ASP A 27 8.52 -3.65 -15.34
N HIS A 28 7.99 -2.97 -14.32
CA HIS A 28 8.17 -1.54 -14.09
C HIS A 28 8.59 -1.32 -12.63
N PRO A 29 9.84 -1.63 -12.24
CA PRO A 29 10.28 -1.38 -10.87
C PRO A 29 10.28 0.11 -10.56
N PHE A 30 9.95 0.48 -9.32
CA PHE A 30 10.11 1.87 -8.86
C PHE A 30 11.57 2.10 -8.46
N LEU A 31 12.28 2.89 -9.25
CA LEU A 31 13.70 3.21 -9.08
C LEU A 31 13.89 4.60 -8.45
N ALA A 32 15.08 4.88 -7.92
CA ALA A 32 15.39 6.17 -7.31
C ALA A 32 15.25 7.34 -8.30
N GLU A 33 15.59 7.11 -9.58
CA GLU A 33 15.42 8.06 -10.68
C GLU A 33 13.95 8.41 -11.00
N ASP A 34 13.00 7.55 -10.60
CA ASP A 34 11.58 7.78 -10.85
C ASP A 34 10.95 8.78 -9.86
N ILE A 35 11.68 9.14 -8.80
CA ILE A 35 11.18 10.03 -7.75
C ILE A 35 11.06 11.47 -8.28
N GLY A 36 9.82 11.87 -8.52
CA GLY A 36 9.45 13.17 -9.11
C GLY A 36 9.06 13.07 -10.59
N ASN A 37 9.17 11.89 -11.20
CA ASN A 37 8.70 11.63 -12.56
C ASN A 37 7.28 11.05 -12.53
N PHE A 38 6.30 11.84 -12.93
CA PHE A 38 4.90 11.45 -12.91
C PHE A 38 4.58 10.24 -13.81
N GLN A 39 5.24 10.12 -14.95
CA GLN A 39 5.00 9.02 -15.88
C GLN A 39 5.59 7.72 -15.35
N ALA A 40 6.84 7.73 -14.89
CA ALA A 40 7.47 6.55 -14.30
C ALA A 40 6.71 6.07 -13.05
N TYR A 41 6.23 7.00 -12.21
CA TYR A 41 5.36 6.69 -11.08
C TYR A 41 4.05 5.99 -11.52
N LYS A 42 3.42 6.44 -12.60
CA LYS A 42 2.21 5.80 -13.14
C LYS A 42 2.48 4.37 -13.60
N ASP A 43 3.60 4.14 -14.25
CA ASP A 43 3.95 2.83 -14.81
C ASP A 43 4.34 1.85 -13.69
N ALA A 44 5.12 2.30 -12.70
CA ALA A 44 5.51 1.50 -11.54
C ALA A 44 4.35 1.21 -10.55
N LYS A 45 3.25 1.95 -10.65
CA LYS A 45 2.07 1.83 -9.77
C LYS A 45 1.52 0.40 -9.68
N MET A 46 1.46 -0.25 -10.84
CA MET A 46 0.83 -1.55 -11.07
C MET A 46 1.84 -2.59 -11.55
N SER A 47 3.10 -2.38 -11.17
CA SER A 47 4.21 -3.26 -11.49
C SER A 47 3.89 -4.72 -11.15
N LYS A 48 4.20 -5.62 -12.07
CA LYS A 48 3.93 -7.05 -11.97
C LYS A 48 5.24 -7.83 -11.93
N PRO A 49 5.29 -8.93 -11.16
CA PRO A 49 6.38 -9.86 -11.27
C PRO A 49 6.53 -10.36 -12.72
N LEU A 50 7.75 -10.32 -13.25
CA LEU A 50 8.09 -10.85 -14.56
C LEU A 50 7.86 -12.36 -14.59
N LEU A 51 6.94 -12.79 -15.45
CA LEU A 51 6.64 -14.20 -15.69
C LEU A 51 7.92 -14.90 -16.18
N GLY A 52 8.36 -15.93 -15.47
CA GLY A 52 9.56 -16.71 -15.81
C GLY A 52 10.77 -16.47 -14.91
N ARG A 53 10.85 -15.35 -14.18
CA ARG A 53 11.87 -15.17 -13.13
C ARG A 53 11.43 -15.74 -11.79
N ARG A 54 10.17 -15.49 -11.41
CA ARG A 54 9.55 -16.07 -10.22
C ARG A 54 8.09 -16.39 -10.50
N PRO A 55 7.59 -17.52 -9.99
CA PRO A 55 6.18 -17.86 -10.16
C PRO A 55 5.34 -16.87 -9.35
N TRP A 56 4.43 -16.16 -10.02
CA TRP A 56 3.46 -15.29 -9.37
C TRP A 56 2.38 -16.13 -8.68
N LYS A 57 2.73 -16.70 -7.52
CA LYS A 57 1.88 -17.58 -6.69
C LYS A 57 1.06 -16.81 -5.66
N SER A 58 0.46 -15.68 -6.06
CA SER A 58 -0.41 -14.93 -5.17
C SER A 58 -1.87 -15.23 -5.50
N THR A 59 -2.68 -15.54 -4.49
CA THR A 59 -4.15 -15.62 -4.60
C THR A 59 -4.76 -14.34 -5.19
N CYS A 60 -4.07 -13.21 -5.05
CA CYS A 60 -4.50 -11.92 -5.57
C CYS A 60 -4.19 -11.69 -7.07
N ARG A 61 -3.49 -12.61 -7.74
CA ARG A 61 -3.10 -12.47 -9.16
C ARG A 61 -4.31 -12.25 -10.05
N ASP A 62 -5.37 -13.04 -9.84
CA ASP A 62 -6.53 -13.05 -10.74
C ASP A 62 -7.58 -12.00 -10.35
N SER A 63 -7.33 -11.19 -9.31
CA SER A 63 -8.23 -10.12 -8.86
C SER A 63 -8.29 -8.90 -9.79
N LEU A 64 -7.47 -8.86 -10.85
CA LEU A 64 -7.17 -7.69 -11.69
C LEU A 64 -6.55 -6.50 -10.91
N TRP A 65 -6.55 -6.55 -9.57
CA TRP A 65 -6.02 -5.52 -8.68
C TRP A 65 -5.19 -6.12 -7.54
N PRO A 66 -4.06 -6.77 -7.86
CA PRO A 66 -3.30 -7.58 -6.91
C PRO A 66 -2.83 -6.80 -5.69
N ARG A 67 -2.48 -5.52 -5.87
CA ARG A 67 -2.12 -4.60 -4.78
C ARG A 67 -3.28 -4.43 -3.79
N THR A 68 -4.45 -4.02 -4.26
CA THR A 68 -5.62 -3.82 -3.40
C THR A 68 -6.05 -5.11 -2.72
N CYS A 69 -6.06 -6.24 -3.44
CA CYS A 69 -6.34 -7.54 -2.85
C CYS A 69 -5.32 -7.90 -1.76
N SER A 70 -4.02 -7.65 -1.98
CA SER A 70 -2.99 -7.97 -0.99
C SER A 70 -3.14 -7.15 0.30
N TYR A 71 -3.51 -5.87 0.19
CA TYR A 71 -3.87 -5.06 1.34
C TYR A 71 -5.09 -5.64 2.06
N TRP A 72 -6.18 -5.94 1.35
CA TRP A 72 -7.39 -6.50 1.98
C TRP A 72 -7.13 -7.80 2.74
N VAL A 73 -6.45 -8.76 2.12
CA VAL A 73 -6.13 -10.04 2.77
C VAL A 73 -5.23 -9.82 4.00
N SER A 74 -4.23 -8.94 3.90
CA SER A 74 -3.32 -8.65 5.01
C SER A 74 -4.05 -7.99 6.17
N MET A 75 -4.91 -7.00 5.89
CA MET A 75 -5.70 -6.29 6.90
C MET A 75 -6.67 -7.23 7.63
N HIS A 76 -7.38 -8.11 6.91
CA HIS A 76 -8.26 -9.09 7.55
C HIS A 76 -7.49 -10.13 8.39
N SER A 77 -6.31 -10.55 7.93
CA SER A 77 -5.46 -11.46 8.71
C SER A 77 -4.95 -10.80 9.99
N LEU A 78 -4.57 -9.52 9.91
CA LEU A 78 -4.19 -8.74 11.09
C LEU A 78 -5.38 -8.48 12.02
N ALA A 79 -6.58 -8.25 11.48
CA ALA A 79 -7.79 -8.02 12.26
C ALA A 79 -8.16 -9.24 13.11
N ALA A 80 -8.14 -10.44 12.52
CA ALA A 80 -8.37 -11.67 13.28
C ALA A 80 -7.37 -11.82 14.45
N ARG A 81 -6.11 -11.46 14.23
CA ARG A 81 -5.09 -11.47 15.30
C ARG A 81 -5.29 -10.35 16.32
N ALA A 82 -5.74 -9.18 15.88
CA ALA A 82 -6.01 -8.05 16.76
C ALA A 82 -7.21 -8.33 17.67
N ASP A 83 -8.23 -9.04 17.19
CA ASP A 83 -9.38 -9.47 18.00
C ASP A 83 -8.93 -10.37 19.16
N ASP A 84 -8.09 -11.37 18.89
CA ASP A 84 -7.50 -12.24 19.92
C ASP A 84 -6.70 -11.48 20.99
N LEU A 85 -6.13 -10.34 20.62
CA LEU A 85 -5.27 -9.52 21.46
C LEU A 85 -5.96 -8.27 22.02
N SER A 86 -7.24 -8.05 21.68
CA SER A 86 -7.98 -6.81 21.99
C SER A 86 -7.30 -5.52 21.48
N LEU A 87 -6.68 -5.57 20.30
CA LEU A 87 -5.97 -4.46 19.63
C LEU A 87 -6.72 -3.91 18.41
N GLY A 88 -8.05 -4.08 18.37
CA GLY A 88 -8.87 -3.72 17.20
C GLY A 88 -8.79 -2.24 16.83
N GLU A 89 -8.85 -1.34 17.83
CA GLU A 89 -8.75 0.11 17.62
C GLU A 89 -7.33 0.50 17.15
N ASP A 90 -6.29 -0.01 17.80
CA ASP A 90 -4.89 0.24 17.43
C ASP A 90 -4.59 -0.19 15.98
N LEU A 91 -5.17 -1.33 15.56
CA LEU A 91 -5.03 -1.79 14.18
C LEU A 91 -5.71 -0.83 13.20
N LEU A 92 -6.93 -0.38 13.50
CA LEU A 92 -7.65 0.57 12.66
C LEU A 92 -6.89 1.89 12.54
N ASP A 93 -6.37 2.42 13.65
CA ASP A 93 -5.57 3.64 13.68
C ASP A 93 -4.27 3.51 12.86
N ALA A 94 -3.66 2.32 12.83
CA ALA A 94 -2.49 2.06 12.00
C ALA A 94 -2.82 1.90 10.50
N VAL A 95 -3.94 1.26 10.18
CA VAL A 95 -4.27 0.82 8.81
C VAL A 95 -5.03 1.89 8.02
N VAL A 96 -5.97 2.59 8.65
CA VAL A 96 -6.82 3.59 7.99
C VAL A 96 -5.98 4.67 7.30
N PRO A 97 -4.93 5.27 7.91
CA PRO A 97 -4.08 6.25 7.24
C PRO A 97 -3.33 5.69 6.03
N ILE A 98 -2.96 4.40 6.04
CA ILE A 98 -2.26 3.76 4.91
C ILE A 98 -3.21 3.68 3.70
N ILE A 99 -4.42 3.17 3.89
CA ILE A 99 -5.40 3.04 2.80
C ILE A 99 -5.93 4.41 2.36
N ALA A 100 -6.25 5.30 3.31
CA ALA A 100 -6.64 6.67 3.04
C ALA A 100 -5.51 7.49 2.41
N GLY A 101 -4.25 7.11 2.63
CA GLY A 101 -3.06 7.68 1.99
C GLY A 101 -2.89 7.27 0.53
N GLY A 102 -3.75 6.37 0.03
CA GLY A 102 -3.71 5.91 -1.35
C GLY A 102 -2.79 4.72 -1.58
N ALA A 103 -2.54 3.89 -0.56
CA ALA A 103 -1.75 2.67 -0.68
C ALA A 103 -2.30 1.66 -1.71
N THR A 104 -3.59 1.73 -2.03
CA THR A 104 -4.21 0.96 -3.13
C THR A 104 -3.87 1.51 -4.51
N PHE A 105 -3.30 2.72 -4.56
CA PHE A 105 -2.95 3.43 -5.78
C PHE A 105 -4.17 3.57 -6.72
N CYS A 106 -5.34 3.80 -6.12
CA CYS A 106 -6.57 4.11 -6.83
C CYS A 106 -7.19 5.39 -6.31
N GLY A 107 -7.34 6.41 -7.16
CA GLY A 107 -8.02 7.65 -6.77
C GLY A 107 -9.47 7.41 -6.35
N GLY A 108 -10.19 6.53 -7.05
CA GLY A 108 -11.55 6.12 -6.71
C GLY A 108 -11.64 5.47 -5.33
N CYS A 109 -10.90 4.38 -5.11
CA CYS A 109 -10.91 3.68 -3.82
C CYS A 109 -10.45 4.59 -2.68
N THR A 110 -9.44 5.42 -2.89
CA THR A 110 -8.95 6.36 -1.87
C THR A 110 -10.03 7.35 -1.47
N ARG A 111 -10.71 7.97 -2.45
CA ARG A 111 -11.78 8.94 -2.18
C ARG A 111 -12.99 8.29 -1.51
N HIS A 112 -13.43 7.13 -2.00
CA HIS A 112 -14.54 6.40 -1.39
C HIS A 112 -14.20 5.91 0.01
N PHE A 113 -12.99 5.39 0.24
CA PHE A 113 -12.53 4.99 1.56
C PHE A 113 -12.50 6.17 2.53
N ARG A 114 -11.94 7.32 2.12
CA ARG A 114 -11.99 8.55 2.93
C ARG A 114 -13.41 9.00 3.23
N ALA A 115 -14.32 8.89 2.26
CA ALA A 115 -15.73 9.23 2.46
C ALA A 115 -16.41 8.27 3.46
N LEU A 116 -16.11 6.97 3.38
CA LEU A 116 -16.62 5.95 4.30
C LEU A 116 -16.06 6.10 5.72
N MET A 117 -14.81 6.54 5.85
CA MET A 117 -14.17 6.76 7.16
C MET A 117 -14.48 8.13 7.76
N LYS A 118 -14.98 9.10 6.97
CA LYS A 118 -15.28 10.47 7.42
C LYS A 118 -16.29 10.59 8.57
N PRO A 119 -17.36 9.78 8.69
CA PRO A 119 -18.22 9.83 9.87
C PRO A 119 -17.64 9.09 11.10
N VAL A 120 -16.38 8.60 11.05
CA VAL A 120 -15.74 7.79 12.10
C VAL A 120 -14.49 8.46 12.69
N LEU A 121 -14.11 9.66 12.23
CA LEU A 121 -12.92 10.37 12.71
C LEU A 121 -13.24 11.30 13.89
N SER A 122 -12.40 11.26 14.93
CA SER A 122 -12.50 12.19 16.05
C SER A 122 -12.11 13.62 15.62
N PRO A 123 -12.73 14.67 16.20
CA PRO A 123 -12.49 16.07 15.83
C PRO A 123 -11.02 16.54 15.77
N PRO A 124 -10.07 16.05 16.61
CA PRO A 124 -8.66 16.41 16.51
C PRO A 124 -7.98 15.95 15.20
N VAL A 125 -8.41 14.80 14.64
CA VAL A 125 -7.88 14.26 13.37
C VAL A 125 -8.39 15.08 12.19
N GLU A 126 -9.63 15.55 12.25
CA GLU A 126 -10.21 16.45 11.24
C GLU A 126 -9.49 17.81 11.19
N ALA A 127 -9.10 18.36 12.35
CA ALA A 127 -8.43 19.66 12.45
C ALA A 127 -6.97 19.68 11.93
N GLY A 128 -6.29 18.53 11.87
CA GLY A 128 -4.91 18.41 11.36
C GLY A 128 -4.80 18.27 9.84
N LEU A 129 -5.87 17.84 9.16
CA LEU A 129 -5.87 17.52 7.72
C LEU A 129 -5.91 18.76 6.81
N SER A 130 -6.33 19.91 7.33
CA SER A 130 -6.37 21.20 6.61
C SER A 130 -5.01 21.90 6.52
N ARG A 131 -3.94 21.33 7.09
CA ARG A 131 -2.58 21.91 7.09
C ARG A 131 -1.60 21.22 6.14
N VAL A 132 -2.03 20.20 5.40
CA VAL A 132 -1.15 19.40 4.51
C VAL A 132 -1.50 19.59 3.02
N PHE A 133 -2.29 20.62 2.69
CA PHE A 133 -2.45 21.17 1.35
C PHE A 133 -2.38 22.70 1.39
#